data_AF-A0A958B528-F1
#
_entry.id   AF-A0A958B528-F1
#
_cell.length_a   1.000
_cell.length_b   1.000
_cell.length_c   1.000
_cell.angle_alpha   90.00
_cell.angle_beta   90.00
_cell.angle_gamma   90.00
#
_symmetry.space_group_name_H-M   'P 1'
#
loop_
_entity.id
_entity.type
_entity.pdbx_description
1 polymer ?
#
loop_
_entity_poly.entity_id
_entity_poly.type
_entity_poly.pdbx_seq_one_letter_code
_entity_poly.pdbx_strand_id
1 'polypeptide(L)'
;FIRVALRTGAPIIPVAVVGAEEIYPVVARFQPAARLLGMPFFPITPLFPWTGPLGFVPLPSKWWIEFGEPIDVEQYGPRAAANPAIVARLTEEVRNTVQQMLLRRLAQRRSVFLG
;
A
#
# COMPACT_ATOMS: atom_id res chain seq x y z
N PHE A 1 -13.64 -2.08 4.72
CA PHE A 1 -14.12 -1.68 3.38
C PHE A 1 -15.12 -2.68 2.79
N ILE A 2 -14.86 -4.00 2.75
CA ILE A 2 -15.82 -5.01 2.20
C ILE A 2 -17.25 -4.86 2.74
N ARG A 3 -17.44 -4.76 4.06
CA ARG A 3 -18.79 -4.58 4.64
C ARG A 3 -19.48 -3.30 4.17
N VAL A 4 -18.73 -2.24 3.90
CA VAL A 4 -19.26 -0.98 3.37
C VAL A 4 -19.66 -1.16 1.91
N ALA A 5 -18.79 -1.77 1.10
CA ALA A 5 -19.08 -2.10 -0.28
C ALA A 5 -20.35 -2.96 -0.40
N LEU A 6 -20.46 -4.03 0.40
CA LEU A 6 -21.65 -4.89 0.43
C LEU A 6 -22.93 -4.14 0.82
N ARG A 7 -22.87 -3.22 1.81
CA ARG A 7 -24.03 -2.44 2.25
C ARG A 7 -24.47 -1.40 1.21
N THR A 8 -23.53 -0.88 0.44
CA THR A 8 -23.76 0.21 -0.52
C THR A 8 -23.93 -0.28 -1.95
N GLY A 9 -23.61 -1.55 -2.23
CA GLY A 9 -23.54 -2.09 -3.58
C GLY A 9 -22.37 -1.53 -4.41
N ALA A 10 -21.46 -0.77 -3.79
CA ALA A 10 -20.37 -0.13 -4.52
C ALA A 10 -19.32 -1.17 -4.97
N PRO A 11 -18.88 -1.14 -6.24
CA PRO A 11 -17.83 -2.02 -6.72
C PRO A 11 -16.49 -1.69 -6.05
N ILE A 12 -15.65 -2.70 -5.88
CA ILE A 12 -14.31 -2.54 -5.30
C ILE A 12 -13.29 -2.49 -6.44
N ILE A 13 -12.48 -1.43 -6.51
CA ILE A 13 -11.38 -1.31 -7.48
C ILE A 13 -10.07 -1.69 -6.79
N PRO A 14 -9.43 -2.83 -7.13
CA PRO A 14 -8.11 -3.17 -6.65
C PRO A 14 -7.07 -2.16 -7.17
N VAL A 15 -6.17 -1.70 -6.30
CA VAL A 15 -5.08 -0.79 -6.69
C VAL A 15 -3.76 -1.33 -6.18
N ALA A 16 -2.81 -1.53 -7.08
CA ALA A 16 -1.44 -1.92 -6.76
C ALA A 16 -0.50 -0.74 -6.99
N VAL A 17 0.29 -0.40 -5.98
CA VAL A 17 1.29 0.67 -6.03
C VAL A 17 2.66 0.06 -5.83
N VAL A 18 3.59 0.32 -6.76
CA VAL A 18 4.97 -0.17 -6.71
C VAL A 18 5.93 1.00 -6.80
N GLY A 19 6.97 1.00 -5.96
CA GLY A 19 8.04 2.02 -5.96
C GLY A 19 7.82 3.18 -4.99
N ALA A 20 6.60 3.39 -4.48
CA ALA A 20 6.30 4.43 -3.50
C ALA A 20 7.09 4.25 -2.19
N GLU A 21 7.32 3.00 -1.78
CA GLU A 21 8.02 2.67 -0.53
C GLU A 21 9.55 2.90 -0.60
N GLU A 22 10.10 3.13 -1.80
CA GLU A 22 11.55 3.20 -2.04
C GLU A 22 12.08 4.64 -2.09
N ILE A 23 11.18 5.63 -2.16
CA ILE A 23 11.55 7.05 -2.17
C ILE A 23 12.23 7.46 -0.86
N TYR A 24 11.78 6.87 0.26
CA TYR A 24 12.31 7.03 1.61
C TYR A 24 12.38 5.67 2.31
N PRO A 25 13.49 4.93 2.15
CA PRO A 25 13.67 3.66 2.85
C PRO A 25 13.88 3.95 4.35
N VAL A 26 12.80 3.94 5.13
CA VAL A 26 12.88 4.14 6.58
C VAL A 26 13.27 2.80 7.22
N VAL A 27 14.48 2.74 7.78
CA VAL A 27 15.02 1.53 8.42
C VAL A 27 14.57 1.43 9.88
N ALA A 28 14.46 2.57 10.57
CA ALA A 28 14.01 2.63 11.95
C ALA A 28 13.29 3.96 12.26
N ARG A 29 12.52 3.97 13.35
CA ARG A 29 11.81 5.15 13.84
C ARG A 29 12.35 5.54 15.21
N PHE A 30 12.88 6.76 15.36
CA PHE A 30 13.43 7.23 16.63
C PHE A 30 12.42 8.10 17.39
N GLN A 31 11.69 7.47 18.30
CA GLN A 31 10.61 8.11 19.08
C GLN A 31 11.06 9.29 19.96
N PRO A 32 12.22 9.28 20.64
CA PRO A 32 12.65 10.41 21.47
C PRO A 32 12.82 11.71 20.70
N ALA A 33 13.48 11.68 19.54
CA ALA A 33 13.60 12.87 18.68
C ALA A 33 12.25 13.29 18.08
N ALA A 34 11.40 12.33 17.72
CA ALA A 34 10.06 12.62 17.21
C ALA A 34 9.25 13.45 18.22
N ARG A 35 9.27 13.06 19.51
CA ARG A 35 8.59 13.78 20.58
C ARG A 35 9.19 15.17 20.83
N LEU A 36 10.52 15.29 20.81
CA LEU A 36 11.19 16.58 20.99
C LEU A 36 10.85 17.58 19.88
N LEU A 37 10.69 17.08 18.64
CA LEU A 37 10.40 17.88 17.45
C LEU A 37 8.89 18.02 17.15
N GLY A 38 8.01 17.44 17.98
CA GLY A 38 6.56 17.45 17.74
C GLY A 38 6.12 16.68 16.48
N MET A 39 6.93 15.73 16.01
CA MET A 39 6.69 14.95 14.81
C MET A 39 6.02 13.60 15.14
N PRO A 40 5.17 13.05 14.25
CA PRO A 40 4.54 11.73 14.46
C PRO A 40 5.57 10.59 14.46
N PHE A 41 6.67 10.74 13.74
CA PHE A 41 7.84 9.87 13.79
C PHE A 41 9.07 10.64 13.30
N PHE A 42 10.25 10.20 13.72
CA PHE A 42 11.52 10.69 13.20
C PHE A 42 12.22 9.56 12.44
N PRO A 43 12.42 9.68 11.12
CA PRO A 43 12.92 8.58 10.32
C PRO A 43 14.44 8.44 10.43
N ILE A 44 14.90 7.21 10.59
CA ILE A 44 16.30 6.81 10.36
C ILE A 44 16.33 6.15 8.97
N THR A 45 17.12 6.71 8.06
CA THR A 45 17.31 6.18 6.70
C THR A 45 18.71 5.57 6.59
N PRO A 46 19.07 4.82 5.53
CA PRO A 46 20.43 4.32 5.39
C PRO A 46 21.48 5.44 5.36
N LEU A 47 21.09 6.64 4.91
CA LEU A 47 21.97 7.80 4.78
C LEU A 47 21.88 8.74 6.00
N PHE A 48 20.79 8.74 6.75
CA PHE A 48 20.59 9.57 7.94
C PHE A 48 20.70 8.72 9.22
N PRO A 49 21.57 9.06 10.18
CA PRO A 49 22.13 10.40 10.42
C PRO A 49 23.51 10.68 9.81
N TRP A 50 24.20 9.68 9.24
CA TRP A 50 25.61 9.80 8.83
C TRP A 50 25.91 10.93 7.84
N THR A 51 25.03 11.18 6.88
CA THR A 51 25.19 12.25 5.87
C THR A 51 24.48 13.55 6.27
N GLY A 52 24.01 13.65 7.51
CA GLY A 52 23.26 14.81 8.00
C GLY A 52 21.98 15.05 7.17
N PRO A 53 21.60 16.32 6.91
CA PRO A 53 20.38 16.65 6.19
C PRO A 53 20.24 16.01 4.80
N LEU A 54 21.35 15.68 4.14
CA LEU A 54 21.33 15.01 2.83
C LEU A 54 20.71 13.61 2.89
N GLY A 55 20.70 12.96 4.07
CA GLY A 55 20.05 11.67 4.26
C GLY A 55 18.51 11.74 4.24
N PHE A 56 17.94 12.94 4.17
CA PHE A 56 16.52 13.18 3.92
C PHE A 56 16.21 13.55 2.46
N VAL A 57 17.19 13.50 1.55
CA VAL A 57 16.92 13.66 0.12
C VAL A 57 16.23 12.40 -0.39
N PRO A 58 15.07 12.51 -1.08
CA PRO A 58 14.36 11.36 -1.60
C PRO A 58 15.17 10.68 -2.70
N LEU A 59 15.19 9.36 -2.69
CA LEU A 59 15.85 8.58 -3.74
C LEU A 59 15.00 8.60 -5.02
N PRO A 60 15.62 8.62 -6.23
CA PRO A 60 14.88 8.61 -7.49
C PRO A 60 14.24 7.23 -7.74
N SER A 61 13.03 7.00 -7.23
CA SER A 61 12.29 5.75 -7.40
C SER A 61 11.25 5.87 -8.54
N LYS A 62 11.20 4.90 -9.45
CA LYS A 62 10.14 4.85 -10.48
C LYS A 62 8.85 4.27 -9.90
N TRP A 63 7.74 4.98 -10.07
CA TRP A 63 6.44 4.59 -9.53
C TRP A 63 5.53 3.97 -10.58
N TRP A 64 4.77 2.97 -10.16
CA TRP A 64 3.67 2.39 -10.93
C TRP A 64 2.41 2.37 -10.07
N ILE A 65 1.31 2.83 -10.65
CA ILE A 65 -0.03 2.70 -10.06
C ILE A 65 -0.87 1.92 -11.07
N GLU A 66 -1.27 0.71 -10.71
CA GLU A 66 -2.11 -0.14 -11.53
C GLU A 66 -3.51 -0.24 -10.91
N PHE A 67 -4.52 0.08 -11.70
CA PHE A 67 -5.92 -0.12 -11.35
C PHE A 67 -6.40 -1.43 -11.96
N GLY A 68 -6.94 -2.31 -11.11
CA GLY A 68 -7.47 -3.61 -11.51
C GLY A 68 -8.91 -3.52 -12.00
N GLU A 69 -9.42 -4.67 -12.47
CA GLU A 69 -10.82 -4.79 -12.85
C GLU A 69 -11.75 -4.64 -11.62
N PRO A 70 -12.92 -3.99 -11.78
CA PRO A 70 -13.89 -3.87 -10.70
C PRO A 70 -14.38 -5.24 -10.20
N ILE A 71 -14.35 -5.44 -8.89
CA ILE A 71 -14.95 -6.60 -8.22
C ILE A 71 -16.37 -6.21 -7.80
N ASP A 72 -17.35 -6.79 -8.49
CA ASP A 72 -18.76 -6.55 -8.23
C ASP A 72 -19.24 -7.34 -6.99
N VAL A 73 -19.93 -6.63 -6.10
CA VAL A 73 -20.48 -7.17 -4.86
C VAL A 73 -22.01 -7.06 -4.78
N GLU A 74 -22.66 -6.49 -5.80
CA GLU A 74 -24.11 -6.24 -5.85
C GLU A 74 -24.89 -7.57 -5.71
N GLN A 75 -24.41 -8.63 -6.36
CA GLN A 75 -24.99 -9.98 -6.32
C GLN A 75 -25.14 -10.59 -4.90
N TYR A 76 -24.35 -10.14 -3.91
CA TYR A 76 -24.44 -10.66 -2.54
C TYR A 76 -25.50 -9.94 -1.70
N GLY A 77 -25.88 -8.73 -2.11
CA GLY A 77 -26.80 -7.85 -1.42
C GLY A 77 -26.33 -7.34 -0.04
N PRO A 78 -27.03 -6.36 0.55
CA PRO A 78 -26.61 -5.70 1.78
C PRO A 78 -26.53 -6.62 3.01
N ARG A 79 -27.36 -7.67 3.05
CA ARG A 79 -27.40 -8.63 4.18
C ARG A 79 -26.11 -9.45 4.30
N ALA A 80 -25.39 -9.65 3.21
CA ALA A 80 -24.12 -10.38 3.22
C ALA A 80 -23.03 -9.70 4.06
N ALA A 81 -23.14 -8.39 4.33
CA ALA A 81 -22.20 -7.68 5.20
C ALA A 81 -22.17 -8.23 6.65
N ALA A 82 -23.24 -8.91 7.07
CA ALA A 82 -23.35 -9.57 8.37
C ALA A 82 -22.81 -11.01 8.38
N ASN A 83 -22.56 -11.62 7.21
CA ASN A 83 -22.03 -12.97 7.10
C ASN A 83 -20.49 -12.95 7.11
N PRO A 84 -19.83 -13.44 8.19
CA PRO A 84 -18.37 -13.39 8.29
C PRO A 84 -17.66 -14.20 7.20
N ALA A 85 -18.24 -15.30 6.73
CA ALA A 85 -17.64 -16.16 5.71
C ALA A 85 -17.58 -15.45 4.35
N ILE A 86 -18.65 -14.75 3.95
CA ILE A 86 -18.67 -13.98 2.70
C ILE A 86 -17.66 -12.84 2.76
N VAL A 87 -17.63 -12.10 3.88
CA VAL A 87 -16.70 -10.98 4.07
C VAL A 87 -15.25 -11.46 4.03
N ALA A 88 -14.93 -12.58 4.69
CA ALA A 88 -13.59 -13.16 4.67
C ALA A 88 -13.18 -13.58 3.26
N ARG A 89 -14.06 -14.29 2.53
CA ARG A 89 -13.79 -14.72 1.16
C ARG A 89 -13.51 -13.54 0.22
N LEU A 90 -14.37 -12.52 0.23
CA LEU A 90 -14.17 -11.32 -0.60
C LEU A 90 -12.92 -10.54 -0.21
N THR A 91 -12.55 -10.54 1.08
CA THR A 91 -11.30 -9.92 1.53
C THR A 91 -10.09 -10.63 0.93
N GLU A 92 -10.09 -11.97 0.95
CA GLU A 92 -9.00 -12.76 0.37
C GLU A 92 -8.96 -12.69 -1.16
N GLU A 93 -10.11 -12.59 -1.82
CA GLU A 93 -10.19 -12.33 -3.26
C GLU A 93 -9.50 -11.01 -3.63
N VAL A 94 -9.88 -9.89 -2.97
CA VAL A 94 -9.24 -8.58 -3.20
C VAL A 94 -7.73 -8.65 -2.89
N ARG A 95 -7.35 -9.32 -1.79
CA ARG A 95 -5.93 -9.51 -1.44
C ARG A 95 -5.18 -10.23 -2.55
N ASN A 96 -5.70 -11.35 -3.03
CA ASN A 96 -5.05 -12.16 -4.06
C ASN A 96 -4.92 -11.37 -5.38
N THR A 97 -5.94 -10.62 -5.78
CA THR A 97 -5.87 -9.77 -6.97
C THR A 97 -4.77 -8.72 -6.85
N VAL A 98 -4.72 -7.98 -5.74
CA VAL A 98 -3.67 -6.99 -5.50
C VAL A 98 -2.29 -7.64 -5.47
N GLN A 99 -2.14 -8.80 -4.83
CA GLN A 99 -0.87 -9.54 -4.79
C GLN A 99 -0.41 -9.97 -6.18
N GLN A 100 -1.31 -10.48 -7.02
CA GLN A 100 -0.97 -10.84 -8.40
C GLN A 100 -0.57 -9.62 -9.24
N MET A 101 -1.26 -8.49 -9.08
CA MET A 101 -0.89 -7.23 -9.73
C MET A 101 0.51 -6.78 -9.31
N LEU A 102 0.80 -6.79 -7.99
CA LEU A 102 2.13 -6.47 -7.45
C LEU A 102 3.20 -7.41 -8.02
N LEU A 103 3.00 -8.73 -7.97
CA LEU A 103 3.95 -9.70 -8.47
C LEU A 103 4.22 -9.53 -9.97
N ARG A 104 3.18 -9.26 -10.77
CA ARG A 104 3.31 -8.99 -12.20
C ARG A 104 4.18 -7.74 -12.46
N ARG A 105 3.93 -6.65 -11.72
CA ARG A 105 4.70 -5.41 -11.84
C ARG A 105 6.13 -5.56 -11.35
N LEU A 106 6.35 -6.27 -10.26
CA LEU A 106 7.69 -6.58 -9.75
C LEU A 106 8.48 -7.44 -10.74
N ALA A 107 7.85 -8.44 -11.37
CA ALA A 107 8.51 -9.29 -12.37
C ALA A 107 8.90 -8.54 -13.65
N GLN A 108 8.16 -7.49 -14.02
CA GLN A 108 8.49 -6.61 -15.15
C GLN A 108 9.62 -5.62 -14.83
N ARG A 109 9.98 -5.49 -13.55
CA ARG A 109 10.88 -4.46 -13.08
C ARG A 109 12.35 -4.88 -13.25
N ARG A 110 13.15 -4.06 -13.95
CA ARG A 110 14.60 -4.30 -14.11
C ARG A 110 15.43 -3.60 -13.03
N SER A 111 14.95 -2.48 -12.50
CA SER A 111 15.64 -1.72 -11.44
C SER A 111 14.68 -0.89 -10.58
N VAL A 112 15.07 -0.68 -9.31
CA VAL A 112 14.39 0.25 -8.39
C VAL A 112 14.38 1.68 -8.94
N PHE A 113 15.48 2.10 -9.57
CA PHE A 113 15.68 3.47 -10.02
C PHE A 113 15.25 3.69 -11.49
N LEU A 114 15.46 2.69 -12.37
CA LEU A 114 15.24 2.84 -13.81
C LEU A 114 13.94 2.17 -14.31
N GLY A 115 13.29 1.38 -13.45
CA GLY A 115 12.16 0.54 -13.82
C GLY A 115 12.57 -0.83 -14.31
#